data_AF-A0A4R3M0I3-F1
#
_entry.id   AF-A0A4R3M0I3-F1
#
_cell.length_a   1.000
_cell.length_b   1.000
_cell.length_c   1.000
_cell.angle_alpha   90.00
_cell.angle_beta   90.00
_cell.angle_gamma   90.00
#
_symmetry.space_group_name_H-M   'P 1'
#
loop_
_entity.id
_entity.type
_entity.pdbx_description
1 polymer ?
#
loop_
_entity_poly.entity_id
_entity_poly.type
_entity_poly.pdbx_seq_one_letter_code
_entity_poly.pdbx_strand_id
1 'polypeptide(L)'
;MRLMALIRAALPLVAMVLSACESSNFVPWPPNGTGGLAERRPSTDARIDALQNRLFRLAERNARYYAAADFQDAEFTLVKIRRLSEGGFPEDSEIEIARLKLQMDHIDRVIAMKTGTRKGA
;
A
#
# COMPACT_ATOMS: atom_id res chain seq x y z
N MET A 1 -44.32 13.05 37.74
CA MET A 1 -44.47 12.06 36.63
C MET A 1 -43.82 12.47 35.29
N ARG A 2 -43.40 13.73 35.06
CA ARG A 2 -42.78 14.15 33.79
C ARG A 2 -41.29 13.77 33.63
N LEU A 3 -40.56 13.56 34.73
CA LEU A 3 -39.14 13.19 34.71
C LEU A 3 -38.89 11.75 34.20
N MET A 4 -39.74 10.80 34.59
CA MET A 4 -39.68 9.41 34.12
C MET A 4 -39.98 9.27 32.62
N ALA A 5 -40.78 10.17 32.05
CA ALA A 5 -41.08 10.20 30.62
C ALA A 5 -39.88 10.67 29.79
N LEU A 6 -39.14 11.67 30.28
CA LEU A 6 -37.90 12.16 29.64
C LEU A 6 -36.79 11.10 29.64
N ILE A 7 -36.63 10.36 30.74
CA ILE A 7 -35.64 9.27 30.83
C ILE A 7 -35.99 8.11 29.89
N ARG A 8 -37.27 7.75 29.77
CA ARG A 8 -37.73 6.71 28.84
C ARG A 8 -37.57 7.10 27.37
N ALA A 9 -37.69 8.38 27.02
CA ALA A 9 -37.49 8.87 25.66
C ALA A 9 -36.00 9.02 25.29
N ALA A 10 -35.12 9.22 26.27
CA ALA A 10 -33.67 9.33 26.04
C ALA A 10 -33.00 7.98 25.79
N LEU A 11 -33.50 6.90 26.39
CA LEU A 11 -32.95 5.54 26.26
C LEU A 11 -32.81 5.04 24.80
N PRO A 12 -33.85 5.13 23.94
CA PRO A 12 -33.75 4.67 22.56
C PRO A 12 -32.81 5.54 21.71
N LEU A 13 -32.71 6.83 22.04
CA LEU A 13 -31.87 7.78 21.31
C LEU A 13 -30.38 7.56 21.63
N VAL A 14 -30.06 7.25 22.89
CA VAL A 14 -28.71 6.82 23.31
C VAL A 14 -28.36 5.46 22.70
N ALA A 15 -29.29 4.50 22.63
CA ALA A 15 -29.07 3.21 21.99
C ALA A 15 -28.76 3.33 20.48
N MET A 16 -29.42 4.26 19.78
CA MET A 16 -29.13 4.55 18.36
C MET A 16 -27.75 5.19 18.16
N VAL A 17 -27.32 6.08 19.06
CA VAL A 17 -25.98 6.68 19.01
C VAL A 17 -24.89 5.63 19.28
N LEU A 18 -25.09 4.69 20.22
CA LEU A 18 -24.15 3.59 20.44
C LEU A 18 -24.09 2.61 19.26
N SER A 19 -25.21 2.33 18.60
CA SER A 19 -25.25 1.49 17.39
C SER A 19 -24.50 2.12 16.22
N ALA A 20 -24.44 3.46 16.13
CA ALA A 20 -23.68 4.17 15.10
C ALA A 20 -22.16 4.14 15.32
N CYS A 21 -21.67 3.82 16.53
CA CYS A 21 -20.23 3.63 16.78
C CYS A 21 -19.71 2.25 16.35
N GLU A 22 -20.61 1.28 16.11
CA GLU A 22 -20.24 -0.09 15.70
C GLU A 22 -19.96 -0.21 14.19
N SER A 23 -20.20 0.86 13.41
CA SER A 23 -19.74 0.94 12.03
C SER A 23 -18.24 1.26 11.93
N SER A 24 -17.45 0.89 12.94
CA SER A 24 -16.02 0.68 12.72
C SER A 24 -15.93 -0.35 11.60
N ASN A 25 -15.46 0.07 10.43
CA ASN A 25 -15.33 -0.79 9.26
C ASN A 25 -14.45 -1.99 9.64
N PHE A 26 -15.07 -3.08 10.09
CA PHE A 26 -14.38 -4.31 10.40
C PHE A 26 -13.97 -4.93 9.08
N VAL A 27 -12.79 -4.54 8.63
CA VAL A 27 -12.12 -5.22 7.53
C VAL A 27 -11.45 -6.44 8.16
N PRO A 28 -11.91 -7.66 7.84
CA PRO A 28 -11.28 -8.85 8.39
C PRO A 28 -9.79 -8.82 8.10
N TRP A 29 -8.99 -9.17 9.12
CA TRP A 29 -7.55 -9.27 8.94
C TRP A 29 -7.28 -10.24 7.78
N PRO A 30 -6.50 -9.83 6.76
CA PRO A 30 -6.33 -10.64 5.58
C PRO A 30 -5.68 -11.98 5.96
N PRO A 31 -6.06 -13.08 5.27
CA PRO A 31 -5.41 -14.36 5.51
C PRO A 31 -3.90 -14.20 5.31
N ASN A 32 -3.13 -14.77 6.24
CA ASN A 32 -1.67 -14.67 6.30
C ASN A 32 -1.06 -14.79 4.90
N GLY A 33 -0.33 -13.76 4.47
CA GLY A 33 0.36 -13.73 3.17
C GLY A 33 -0.41 -13.13 1.99
N THR A 34 -1.66 -12.68 2.16
CA THR A 34 -2.43 -12.01 1.08
C THR A 34 -2.42 -10.48 1.13
N GLY A 35 -1.56 -9.92 1.98
CA GLY A 35 -1.34 -8.51 2.06
C GLY A 35 -2.33 -7.74 2.92
N GLY A 36 -1.80 -6.85 3.76
CA GLY A 36 -2.56 -6.03 4.71
C GLY A 36 -3.55 -5.06 4.04
N LEU A 37 -4.36 -4.37 4.86
CA LEU A 37 -5.20 -3.24 4.43
C LEU A 37 -4.41 -2.19 3.59
N ALA A 38 -3.15 -1.97 3.96
CA ALA A 38 -2.19 -1.08 3.28
C ALA A 38 -1.79 -1.55 1.86
N GLU A 39 -1.97 -2.83 1.53
CA GLU A 39 -1.68 -3.36 0.19
C GLU A 39 -2.87 -3.22 -0.75
N ARG A 40 -4.08 -3.15 -0.19
CA ARG A 40 -5.34 -3.05 -0.94
C ARG A 40 -5.84 -1.61 -1.11
N ARG A 41 -5.46 -0.69 -0.22
CA ARG A 41 -5.84 0.71 -0.35
C ARG A 41 -4.97 1.43 -1.38
N PRO A 42 -5.58 2.28 -2.26
CA PRO A 42 -4.81 3.26 -3.00
C PRO A 42 -4.13 4.21 -2.01
N SER A 43 -2.87 4.55 -2.26
CA SER A 43 -2.12 5.44 -1.37
C SER A 43 -2.72 6.84 -1.43
N THR A 44 -2.69 7.58 -0.32
CA THR A 44 -3.02 9.01 -0.33
C THR A 44 -1.88 9.87 -0.90
N ASP A 45 -0.66 9.33 -0.99
CA ASP A 45 0.50 10.03 -1.53
C ASP A 45 0.68 9.73 -3.02
N ALA A 46 0.45 10.73 -3.87
CA ALA A 46 0.60 10.65 -5.32
C ALA A 46 2.00 10.21 -5.77
N ARG A 47 3.04 10.42 -4.94
CA ARG A 47 4.41 9.99 -5.25
C ARG A 47 4.55 8.47 -5.18
N ILE A 48 3.86 7.83 -4.24
CA ILE A 48 3.85 6.37 -4.10
C ILE A 48 3.13 5.73 -5.29
N ASP A 49 2.03 6.34 -5.74
CA ASP A 49 1.32 5.90 -6.94
C ASP A 49 2.18 6.03 -8.20
N ALA A 50 2.96 7.11 -8.33
CA ALA A 50 3.92 7.28 -9.42
C ALA A 50 5.01 6.19 -9.43
N LEU A 51 5.51 5.80 -8.24
CA LEU A 51 6.47 4.71 -8.09
C LEU A 51 5.85 3.36 -8.45
N GLN A 52 4.62 3.09 -8.01
CA GLN A 52 3.87 1.89 -8.39
C GLN A 52 3.70 1.80 -9.92
N ASN A 53 3.27 2.89 -10.56
CA ASN A 53 3.13 2.93 -12.01
C ASN A 53 4.45 2.73 -12.75
N ARG A 54 5.57 3.18 -12.16
CA ARG A 54 6.89 2.91 -12.71
C ARG A 54 7.28 1.43 -12.54
N LEU A 55 6.94 0.79 -11.42
CA LEU A 55 7.16 -0.66 -11.21
C LEU A 55 6.36 -1.50 -12.22
N PHE A 56 5.11 -1.14 -12.48
CA PHE A 56 4.31 -1.83 -13.51
C PHE A 56 4.95 -1.73 -14.90
N ARG A 57 5.45 -0.56 -15.29
CA ARG A 57 6.17 -0.40 -16.56
C ARG A 57 7.45 -1.24 -16.64
N LEU A 58 8.15 -1.46 -15.52
CA LEU A 58 9.28 -2.40 -15.48
C LEU A 58 8.81 -3.84 -15.67
N ALA A 59 7.70 -4.23 -15.05
CA ALA A 59 7.11 -5.56 -15.21
C ALA A 59 6.73 -5.83 -16.67
N GLU A 60 6.10 -4.86 -17.35
CA GLU A 60 5.75 -4.93 -18.77
C GLU A 60 7.00 -5.11 -19.67
N ARG A 61 8.14 -4.57 -19.25
CA ARG A 61 9.44 -4.75 -19.91
C ARG A 61 10.14 -6.06 -19.53
N ASN A 62 9.41 -7.03 -18.99
CA ASN A 62 9.88 -8.34 -18.56
C ASN A 62 10.92 -8.30 -17.42
N ALA A 63 10.84 -7.32 -16.52
CA ALA A 63 11.68 -7.28 -15.32
C ALA A 63 11.61 -8.58 -14.50
N ARG A 64 10.41 -9.17 -14.38
CA ARG A 64 10.18 -10.46 -13.69
C ARG A 64 10.98 -11.63 -14.28
N TYR A 65 11.39 -11.54 -15.53
CA TYR A 65 12.19 -12.57 -16.19
C TYR A 65 13.69 -12.27 -16.09
N TYR A 66 14.09 -11.02 -16.37
CA TYR A 66 15.51 -10.65 -16.46
C TYR A 66 16.16 -10.27 -15.12
N ALA A 67 15.37 -9.81 -14.15
CA ALA A 67 15.81 -9.30 -12.85
C ALA A 67 14.80 -9.73 -11.75
N ALA A 68 14.44 -11.02 -11.73
CA ALA A 68 13.36 -11.56 -10.90
C ALA A 68 13.53 -11.23 -9.40
N ALA A 69 14.73 -11.46 -8.86
CA ALA A 69 15.02 -11.21 -7.45
C ALA A 69 14.93 -9.71 -7.11
N ASP A 70 15.62 -8.86 -7.88
CA ASP A 70 15.61 -7.41 -7.66
C ASP A 70 14.19 -6.82 -7.79
N PHE A 71 13.42 -7.33 -8.74
CA PHE A 71 12.04 -6.91 -8.94
C PHE A 71 11.14 -7.30 -7.77
N GLN A 72 11.30 -8.52 -7.23
CA GLN A 72 10.58 -8.97 -6.05
C GLN A 72 10.93 -8.12 -4.82
N ASP A 73 12.21 -7.80 -4.63
CA ASP A 73 12.66 -6.92 -3.54
C ASP A 73 12.08 -5.52 -3.69
N ALA A 74 12.00 -4.99 -4.92
CA ALA A 74 11.39 -3.69 -5.18
C ALA A 74 9.87 -3.70 -4.88
N GLU A 75 9.15 -4.78 -5.18
CA GLU A 75 7.74 -4.95 -4.79
C GLU A 75 7.58 -4.93 -3.26
N PHE A 76 8.45 -5.64 -2.52
CA PHE A 76 8.42 -5.62 -1.05
C PHE A 76 8.73 -4.23 -0.47
N THR A 77 9.69 -3.51 -1.04
CA THR A 77 10.01 -2.15 -0.63
C THR A 77 8.83 -1.20 -0.86
N LEU A 78 8.10 -1.33 -1.99
CA LEU A 78 6.89 -0.53 -2.24
C LEU A 78 5.82 -0.77 -1.16
N VAL A 79 5.59 -2.02 -0.77
CA VAL A 79 4.66 -2.37 0.31
C VAL A 79 5.12 -1.76 1.63
N LYS A 80 6.43 -1.80 1.93
CA LYS A 80 7.00 -1.18 3.13
C LYS A 80 6.77 0.33 3.15
N ILE A 81 7.02 1.03 2.04
CA ILE A 81 6.81 2.48 1.91
C ILE A 81 5.34 2.84 2.20
N ARG A 82 4.38 2.09 1.64
CA ARG A 82 2.95 2.31 1.91
C ARG A 82 2.63 2.20 3.39
N ARG A 83 3.13 1.14 4.04
CA ARG A 83 2.92 0.92 5.47
C ARG A 83 3.53 2.02 6.33
N LEU A 84 4.72 2.51 5.99
CA LEU A 84 5.38 3.61 6.70
C LEU A 84 4.63 4.94 6.51
N SER A 85 4.20 5.23 5.28
CA SER A 85 3.44 6.42 4.94
C SER A 85 2.09 6.46 5.67
N GLU A 86 1.34 5.36 5.66
CA GLU A 86 0.06 5.24 6.38
C GLU A 86 0.26 5.19 7.91
N GLY A 87 1.38 4.63 8.37
CA GLY A 87 1.74 4.55 9.79
C GLY A 87 2.17 5.89 10.40
N GLY A 88 2.28 6.96 9.62
CA GLY A 88 2.69 8.28 10.10
C GLY A 88 4.19 8.43 10.34
N PHE A 89 5.02 7.65 9.63
CA PHE A 89 6.49 7.71 9.68
C PHE A 89 7.05 8.30 8.36
N PRO A 90 6.88 9.62 8.11
CA PRO A 90 7.22 10.21 6.83
C PRO A 90 8.73 10.18 6.55
N GLU A 91 9.57 10.41 7.55
CA GLU A 91 11.04 10.42 7.40
C GLU A 91 11.59 9.06 6.94
N ASP A 92 11.16 7.99 7.59
CA ASP A 92 11.52 6.62 7.19
C ASP A 92 10.97 6.29 5.79
N SER A 93 9.76 6.77 5.47
CA SER A 93 9.17 6.58 4.15
C SER A 93 10.00 7.25 3.05
N GLU A 94 10.55 8.44 3.28
CA GLU A 94 11.41 9.14 2.31
C GLU A 94 12.72 8.37 2.05
N ILE A 95 13.32 7.79 3.09
CA ILE A 95 14.53 6.97 2.96
C ILE A 95 14.25 5.75 2.08
N GLU A 96 13.14 5.05 2.35
CA GLU A 96 12.76 3.88 1.56
C GLU A 96 12.35 4.26 0.13
N ILE A 97 11.70 5.42 -0.08
CA ILE A 97 11.43 5.95 -1.42
C ILE A 97 12.72 6.17 -2.21
N ALA A 98 13.74 6.76 -1.58
CA ALA A 98 15.04 6.97 -2.22
C ALA A 98 15.70 5.62 -2.57
N ARG A 99 15.66 4.64 -1.66
CA ARG A 99 16.17 3.29 -1.91
C ARG A 99 15.43 2.60 -3.05
N LEU A 100 14.10 2.67 -3.09
CA LEU A 100 13.30 2.08 -4.15
C LEU A 100 13.66 2.67 -5.52
N LYS A 101 13.83 3.99 -5.62
CA LYS A 101 14.24 4.64 -6.87
C LYS A 101 15.57 4.07 -7.39
N LEU A 102 16.56 3.91 -6.52
CA LEU A 102 17.86 3.33 -6.88
C LEU A 102 17.74 1.85 -7.31
N GLN A 103 16.91 1.06 -6.63
CA GLN A 103 16.64 -0.33 -7.02
C GLN A 103 16.01 -0.40 -8.42
N MET A 104 15.04 0.47 -8.70
CA MET A 104 14.39 0.53 -10.01
C MET A 104 15.36 0.95 -11.12
N ASP A 105 16.25 1.91 -10.86
CA ASP A 105 17.30 2.33 -11.81
C ASP A 105 18.31 1.19 -12.06
N HIS A 106 18.56 0.34 -11.06
CA HIS A 106 19.37 -0.86 -11.23
C HIS A 106 18.68 -1.88 -12.16
N ILE A 107 17.41 -2.22 -11.88
CA ILE A 107 16.59 -3.13 -12.71
C ILE A 107 16.54 -2.64 -14.16
N ASP A 108 16.33 -1.34 -14.37
CA ASP A 108 16.32 -0.72 -15.69
C ASP A 108 17.61 -1.00 -16.48
N ARG A 109 18.78 -0.85 -15.83
CA ARG A 109 20.08 -1.13 -16.43
C ARG A 109 20.27 -2.61 -16.75
N VAL A 110 19.86 -3.51 -15.85
CA VAL A 110 19.94 -4.96 -16.07
C VAL A 110 19.11 -5.38 -17.29
N ILE A 111 17.86 -4.89 -17.39
CA ILE A 111 16.99 -5.17 -18.54
C ILE A 111 17.60 -4.64 -19.84
N ALA A 112 18.13 -3.42 -19.83
CA ALA A 112 18.74 -2.81 -21.00
C ALA A 112 19.96 -3.62 -21.50
N MET A 113 20.83 -4.06 -20.58
CA MET A 113 21.98 -4.90 -20.93
C MET A 113 21.54 -6.23 -21.56
N LYS A 114 20.62 -6.97 -20.93
CA LYS A 114 20.18 -8.28 -21.41
C LYS A 114 19.43 -8.22 -22.74
N THR A 115 18.65 -7.16 -22.95
CA THR A 115 17.93 -6.95 -24.22
C THR A 115 18.89 -6.57 -25.35
N GLY A 116 19.88 -5.73 -25.07
CA GLY A 116 20.90 -5.33 -26.04
C GLY A 116 21.74 -6.50 -26.54
N THR A 117 22.11 -7.44 -25.66
CA THR A 117 22.85 -8.66 -26.04
C THR A 117 22.10 -9.52 -27.06
N ARG A 118 20.76 -9.50 -27.07
CA ARG A 118 19.94 -10.33 -27.96
C ARG A 118 19.82 -9.80 -29.40
N LYS A 119 20.15 -8.52 -29.64
CA LYS A 119 20.12 -7.92 -30.99
C LYS A 119 21.41 -8.11 -31.80
N GLY A 120 22.47 -8.63 -31.17
CA GLY A 120 23.79 -8.78 -31.78
C GLY A 120 24.24 -10.23 -32.02
N ALA A 121 23.34 -11.20 -31.88
CA ALA A 121 23.56 -12.62 -32.19
C ALA A 121 22.56 -13.05 -33.27
#